data_AF-A0A1F2RS13-F1
#
_entry.id   AF-A0A1F2RS13-F1
#
_cell.length_a   1.000
_cell.length_b   1.000
_cell.length_c   1.000
_cell.angle_alpha   90.00
_cell.angle_beta   90.00
_cell.angle_gamma   90.00
#
_symmetry.space_group_name_H-M   'P 1'
#
loop_
_entity.id
_entity.type
_entity.pdbx_description
1 polymer ?
#
loop_
_entity_poly.entity_id
_entity_poly.type
_entity_poly.pdbx_seq_one_letter_code
_entity_poly.pdbx_strand_id
1 'polypeptide(L)'
;MAWVKQVCGRLESRYRYSNSLVYNNFPWPEPTAKQRAAVEAAAQAVLDARKKFPDATLADLYDPLSMPPALVKAHAALDRAVDRCYRSQPFENDRQRVEHLFSLYEKLTVPLLPSAKKSRRKT
;
A
#
# COMPACT_ATOMS: atom_id res chain seq x y z
N MET A 1 -0.56 3.37 4.22
CA MET A 1 -0.99 2.01 4.71
C MET A 1 -2.44 1.63 4.33
N ALA A 2 -2.98 2.14 3.22
CA ALA A 2 -4.41 2.02 2.90
C ALA A 2 -4.94 0.56 2.84
N TRP A 3 -4.25 -0.33 2.12
CA TRP A 3 -4.69 -1.72 1.94
C TRP A 3 -4.67 -2.54 3.24
N VAL A 4 -3.56 -2.47 3.99
CA VAL A 4 -3.40 -3.17 5.27
C VAL A 4 -4.54 -2.80 6.20
N LYS A 5 -4.83 -1.50 6.36
CA LYS A 5 -5.89 -1.01 7.25
C LYS A 5 -7.25 -1.64 6.95
N GLN A 6 -7.54 -1.87 5.67
CA GLN A 6 -8.83 -2.32 5.19
C GLN A 6 -8.98 -3.85 5.15
N VAL A 7 -7.90 -4.57 4.83
CA VAL A 7 -7.97 -6.01 4.51
C VAL A 7 -7.32 -6.90 5.57
N CYS A 8 -6.36 -6.39 6.35
CA CYS A 8 -5.68 -7.22 7.35
C CYS A 8 -6.62 -7.61 8.49
N GLY A 9 -6.32 -8.73 9.14
CA GLY A 9 -6.98 -9.10 10.39
C GLY A 9 -6.62 -8.14 11.52
N ARG A 10 -7.33 -8.26 12.64
CA ARG A 10 -7.05 -7.48 13.85
C ARG A 10 -6.96 -8.37 15.08
N LEU A 11 -6.16 -7.95 16.05
CA LEU A 11 -6.26 -8.41 17.44
C LEU A 11 -6.79 -7.24 18.25
N GLU A 12 -8.07 -7.31 18.62
CA GLU A 12 -8.85 -6.14 19.04
C GLU A 12 -8.75 -5.04 17.97
N SER A 13 -8.07 -3.93 18.26
CA SER A 13 -7.84 -2.84 17.29
C SER A 13 -6.46 -2.88 16.61
N ARG A 14 -5.53 -3.73 17.08
CA ARG A 14 -4.15 -3.78 16.56
C ARG A 14 -4.08 -4.49 15.22
N TYR A 15 -3.25 -4.01 14.30
CA TYR A 15 -3.03 -4.66 13.01
C TYR A 15 -2.45 -6.06 13.19
N ARG A 16 -3.06 -7.05 12.55
CA ARG A 16 -2.54 -8.42 12.48
C ARG A 16 -2.28 -8.75 11.01
N TYR A 17 -1.04 -8.57 10.60
CA TYR A 17 -0.62 -8.83 9.23
C TYR A 17 -0.66 -10.34 8.92
N SER A 18 -1.09 -10.69 7.71
CA SER A 18 -1.05 -12.06 7.19
C SER A 18 -0.64 -12.00 5.71
N ASN A 19 0.25 -12.90 5.29
CA ASN A 19 0.63 -13.00 3.88
C ASN A 19 -0.58 -13.38 3.00
N SER A 20 -1.43 -14.30 3.46
CA SER A 20 -2.56 -14.84 2.69
C SER A 20 -3.71 -13.84 2.54
N LEU A 21 -3.90 -12.94 3.50
CA LEU A 21 -4.96 -11.93 3.46
C LEU A 21 -4.48 -10.63 2.81
N VAL A 22 -3.24 -10.21 3.13
CA VAL A 22 -2.75 -8.89 2.75
C VAL A 22 -1.84 -8.96 1.54
N TYR A 23 -0.72 -9.68 1.64
CA TYR A 23 0.33 -9.65 0.62
C TYR A 23 -0.12 -10.31 -0.69
N ASN A 24 -0.61 -11.55 -0.61
CA ASN A 24 -0.99 -12.34 -1.79
C ASN A 24 -2.13 -11.70 -2.59
N ASN A 25 -2.96 -10.89 -1.92
CA ASN A 25 -4.12 -10.23 -2.53
C ASN A 25 -3.84 -8.74 -2.81
N PHE A 26 -2.62 -8.25 -2.57
CA PHE A 26 -2.31 -6.84 -2.79
C PHE A 26 -2.19 -6.56 -4.29
N PRO A 27 -3.04 -5.70 -4.86
CA PRO A 27 -3.00 -5.41 -6.28
C PRO A 27 -1.84 -4.45 -6.57
N TRP A 28 -0.71 -5.01 -7.02
CA TRP A 28 0.48 -4.24 -7.42
C TRP A 28 0.45 -3.97 -8.94
N PRO A 29 0.78 -2.74 -9.40
CA PRO A 29 0.80 -2.39 -10.82
C PRO A 29 2.08 -2.92 -11.49
N GLU A 30 2.21 -2.68 -12.79
CA GLU A 30 3.43 -2.97 -13.55
C GLU A 30 4.26 -1.68 -13.74
N PRO A 31 5.22 -1.38 -12.84
CA PRO A 31 6.02 -0.16 -12.96
C PRO A 31 7.08 -0.30 -14.06
N THR A 32 7.30 0.81 -14.78
CA THR A 32 8.45 0.98 -15.67
C THR A 32 9.77 0.95 -14.90
N ALA A 33 10.89 0.71 -15.61
CA ALA A 33 12.23 0.77 -15.01
C ALA A 33 12.51 2.10 -14.31
N LYS A 34 12.06 3.23 -14.88
CA LYS A 34 12.20 4.56 -14.28
C LYS A 34 11.41 4.70 -12.98
N GLN A 35 10.16 4.23 -12.93
CA GLN A 35 9.35 4.24 -11.72
C GLN A 35 9.97 3.36 -10.63
N ARG A 36 10.45 2.16 -11.01
CA ARG A 36 11.14 1.24 -10.10
C ARG A 36 12.37 1.88 -9.46
N ALA A 37 13.25 2.47 -10.27
CA ALA A 37 14.44 3.17 -9.76
C ALA A 37 14.07 4.34 -8.83
N ALA A 38 12.98 5.06 -9.12
CA ALA A 38 12.50 6.13 -8.24
C ALA A 38 11.99 5.62 -6.89
N VAL A 39 11.31 4.46 -6.86
CA VAL A 39 10.87 3.81 -5.62
C VAL A 39 12.07 3.30 -4.82
N GLU A 40 13.04 2.67 -5.48
CA GLU A 40 14.27 2.18 -4.84
C GLU A 40 15.07 3.30 -4.18
N ALA A 41 15.29 4.42 -4.89
CA ALA A 41 15.96 5.59 -4.35
C ALA A 41 15.22 6.20 -3.15
N ALA A 42 13.89 6.29 -3.21
CA ALA A 42 13.09 6.79 -2.11
C ALA A 42 13.08 5.84 -0.90
N ALA A 43 13.09 4.52 -1.13
CA ALA A 43 13.21 3.52 -0.09
C ALA A 43 14.57 3.60 0.62
N GLN A 44 15.65 3.80 -0.13
CA GLN A 44 16.98 4.02 0.44
C GLN A 44 17.01 5.28 1.31
N ALA A 45 16.37 6.37 0.87
CA ALA A 45 16.27 7.59 1.67
C ALA A 45 15.53 7.38 3.01
N VAL A 46 14.55 6.48 3.08
CA VAL A 46 13.91 6.08 4.34
C VAL A 46 14.91 5.35 5.25
N LEU A 47 15.72 4.44 4.70
CA LEU A 47 16.76 3.76 5.47
C LEU A 47 17.81 4.75 6.00
N ASP A 48 18.25 5.68 5.17
CA ASP A 48 19.23 6.69 5.56
C ASP A 48 18.67 7.69 6.57
N ALA A 49 17.37 8.00 6.51
CA ALA A 49 16.69 8.79 7.53
C ALA A 49 16.67 8.07 8.88
N ARG A 50 16.41 6.75 8.91
CA ARG A 50 16.46 5.95 10.15
C ARG A 50 17.87 5.90 10.75
N LYS A 51 18.91 5.72 9.93
CA LYS A 51 20.32 5.64 10.38
C LYS A 51 20.81 6.87 11.15
N LYS A 52 20.15 8.01 11.01
CA LYS A 52 20.48 9.25 11.75
C LYS A 52 20.13 9.17 13.24
N PHE A 53 19.40 8.14 13.66
CA PHE A 53 18.93 7.96 15.03
C PHE A 53 19.34 6.57 15.56
N PRO A 54 20.64 6.33 15.78
CA PRO A 54 21.17 5.00 16.12
C PRO A 54 20.67 4.48 17.48
N ASP A 55 20.35 5.37 18.41
CA ASP A 55 19.87 5.02 19.75
C ASP A 55 18.36 4.86 19.85
N ALA A 56 17.62 5.20 18.78
CA ALA A 56 16.16 5.10 18.75
C ALA A 56 15.71 3.73 18.25
N THR A 57 14.72 3.13 18.91
CA THR A 57 14.09 1.91 18.40
C THR A 57 13.16 2.21 17.22
N LEU A 58 12.75 1.18 16.48
CA LEU A 58 11.71 1.36 15.47
C LEU A 58 10.37 1.81 16.07
N ALA A 59 10.08 1.48 17.34
CA ALA A 59 8.88 1.98 18.00
C ALA A 59 8.96 3.49 18.17
N ASP A 60 10.08 4.00 18.66
CA ASP A 60 10.31 5.45 18.86
C ASP A 60 10.25 6.20 17.52
N LEU A 61 10.85 5.63 16.47
CA LEU A 61 10.88 6.25 15.14
C LEU A 61 9.52 6.25 14.43
N TYR A 62 8.58 5.38 14.83
CA TYR A 62 7.29 5.22 14.17
C TYR A 62 6.09 5.60 15.04
N ASP A 63 6.32 6.14 16.24
CA ASP A 63 5.26 6.78 17.01
C ASP A 63 4.75 8.02 16.24
N PRO A 64 3.43 8.11 15.96
CA PRO A 64 2.86 9.22 15.19
C PRO A 64 3.09 10.61 15.79
N LEU A 65 3.30 10.72 17.11
CA LEU A 65 3.49 11.99 17.81
C LEU A 65 4.96 12.43 17.86
N SER A 66 5.90 11.50 17.73
CA SER A 66 7.34 11.77 17.85
C SER A 66 8.17 11.37 16.63
N MET A 67 7.56 10.84 15.57
CA MET A 67 8.26 10.50 14.33
C MET A 67 9.10 11.68 13.82
N PRO A 68 10.42 11.53 13.63
CA PRO A 68 11.27 12.63 13.21
C PRO A 68 10.84 13.24 11.86
N PRO A 69 10.83 14.58 11.69
CA PRO A 69 10.37 15.23 10.45
C PRO A 69 11.13 14.75 9.20
N ALA A 70 12.40 14.39 9.33
CA ALA A 70 13.19 13.83 8.25
C ALA A 70 12.64 12.48 7.76
N LEU A 71 12.19 11.63 8.68
CA LEU A 71 11.58 10.34 8.36
C LEU A 71 10.18 10.51 7.76
N VAL A 72 9.36 11.42 8.31
CA VAL A 72 8.05 11.79 7.74
C VAL A 72 8.20 12.22 6.28
N LYS A 73 9.15 13.13 6.00
CA LYS A 73 9.41 13.62 4.64
C LYS A 73 9.88 12.51 3.70
N ALA A 74 10.70 11.57 4.19
CA ALA A 74 11.17 10.42 3.41
C ALA A 74 10.01 9.48 3.04
N HIS A 75 9.11 9.17 3.98
CA HIS A 75 7.90 8.37 3.69
C HIS A 75 6.98 9.07 2.70
N ALA A 76 6.73 10.38 2.87
CA ALA A 76 5.92 11.13 1.92
C ALA A 76 6.52 11.13 0.49
N ALA A 77 7.85 11.09 0.36
CA ALA A 77 8.51 10.96 -0.93
C ALA A 77 8.37 9.55 -1.52
N LEU A 78 8.50 8.51 -0.68
CA LEU A 78 8.28 7.11 -1.07
C LEU A 78 6.84 6.87 -1.49
N ASP A 79 5.85 7.34 -0.72
CA ASP A 79 4.43 7.24 -1.06
C ASP A 79 4.14 7.91 -2.41
N ARG A 80 4.69 9.10 -2.68
CA ARG A 80 4.55 9.74 -3.99
C ARG A 80 5.20 8.94 -5.13
N ALA A 81 6.32 8.26 -4.88
CA ALA A 81 6.97 7.43 -5.88
C ALA A 81 6.13 6.18 -6.19
N VAL A 82 5.58 5.54 -5.17
CA VAL A 82 4.70 4.36 -5.30
C VAL A 82 3.37 4.74 -5.92
N ASP A 83 2.73 5.83 -5.50
CA ASP A 83 1.46 6.32 -6.06
C ASP A 83 1.59 6.55 -7.59
N ARG A 84 2.75 7.07 -8.04
CA ARG A 84 3.05 7.23 -9.47
C ARG A 84 3.21 5.92 -10.24
N CYS A 85 3.44 4.79 -9.58
CA CYS A 85 3.40 3.48 -10.23
C CYS A 85 1.97 3.05 -10.56
N TYR A 86 0.99 3.50 -9.79
CA TYR A 86 -0.43 3.18 -10.00
C TYR A 86 -1.07 4.07 -11.05
N ARG A 87 -0.85 5.38 -10.97
CA ARG A 87 -1.42 6.37 -11.89
C ARG A 87 -0.66 7.69 -11.85
N SER A 88 -0.84 8.53 -12.87
CA SER A 88 -0.21 9.85 -12.95
C SER A 88 -0.79 10.87 -11.96
N GLN A 89 -2.11 10.78 -11.68
CA GLN A 89 -2.80 11.69 -10.77
C GLN A 89 -2.54 11.33 -9.29
N PRO A 90 -2.29 12.31 -8.41
CA PRO A 90 -2.13 12.04 -6.99
C PRO A 90 -3.41 11.45 -6.38
N PHE A 91 -3.27 10.76 -5.25
CA PHE A 91 -4.41 10.42 -4.40
C PHE A 91 -4.59 11.50 -3.33
N GLU A 92 -5.80 12.01 -3.18
CA GLU A 92 -6.08 13.09 -2.22
C GLU A 92 -6.18 12.57 -0.78
N ASN A 93 -6.60 11.31 -0.60
CA ASN A 93 -6.80 10.70 0.71
C ASN A 93 -6.74 9.16 0.64
N ASP A 94 -6.70 8.51 1.80
CA ASP A 94 -6.65 7.04 1.92
C ASP A 94 -7.89 6.37 1.31
N ARG A 95 -9.07 7.01 1.32
CA ARG A 95 -10.29 6.45 0.71
C ARG A 95 -10.12 6.28 -0.79
N GLN A 96 -9.65 7.31 -1.50
CA GLN A 96 -9.38 7.21 -2.94
C GLN A 96 -8.33 6.15 -3.26
N ARG A 97 -7.31 5.97 -2.41
CA ARG A 97 -6.33 4.88 -2.56
C ARG A 97 -7.02 3.52 -2.46
N VAL A 98 -7.84 3.30 -1.44
CA VAL A 98 -8.57 2.03 -1.25
C VAL A 98 -9.50 1.74 -2.43
N GLU A 99 -10.29 2.72 -2.87
CA GLU A 99 -11.20 2.57 -4.02
C GLU A 99 -10.44 2.16 -5.30
N HIS A 100 -9.31 2.80 -5.57
CA HIS A 100 -8.47 2.44 -6.72
C HIS A 100 -7.88 1.04 -6.60
N LEU A 101 -7.38 0.66 -5.42
CA LEU A 101 -6.82 -0.67 -5.18
C LEU A 101 -7.88 -1.75 -5.36
N PHE A 102 -9.11 -1.57 -4.86
CA PHE A 102 -10.19 -2.53 -5.11
C PHE A 102 -10.56 -2.64 -6.58
N SER A 103 -10.62 -1.53 -7.31
CA SER A 103 -10.84 -1.58 -8.76
C SER A 103 -9.74 -2.36 -9.49
N LEU A 104 -8.48 -2.22 -9.08
CA LEU A 104 -7.38 -2.99 -9.66
C LEU A 104 -7.47 -4.49 -9.27
N TYR A 105 -7.79 -4.79 -8.02
CA TYR A 105 -8.01 -6.16 -7.55
C TYR A 105 -9.15 -6.85 -8.31
N GLU A 106 -10.28 -6.17 -8.53
CA GLU A 106 -11.39 -6.69 -9.33
C GLU A 106 -10.95 -7.04 -10.75
N LYS A 107 -10.21 -6.15 -11.42
CA LYS A 107 -9.66 -6.42 -12.77
C LYS A 107 -8.76 -7.65 -12.81
N LEU A 108 -7.97 -7.89 -11.77
CA LEU A 108 -7.07 -9.05 -11.67
C LEU A 108 -7.83 -10.35 -11.36
N THR A 109 -8.98 -10.27 -10.70
CA THR A 109 -9.70 -11.45 -10.19
C THR A 109 -10.90 -11.85 -11.02
N VAL A 110 -11.60 -10.92 -11.68
CA VAL A 110 -12.75 -11.21 -12.56
C VAL A 110 -12.45 -12.30 -13.62
N PRO A 111 -11.29 -12.32 -14.30
CA PRO A 111 -10.97 -13.37 -15.27
C PRO A 111 -10.85 -14.78 -14.66
N LEU A 112 -10.67 -14.89 -13.34
CA LEU A 112 -10.53 -16.15 -12.62
C LEU A 112 -11.87 -16.66 -12.07
N LEU A 113 -12.90 -15.82 -12.06
CA LEU A 113 -14.21 -16.19 -11.53
C LEU A 113 -14.99 -17.01 -12.58
N PRO A 114 -15.65 -18.10 -12.18
CA PRO A 114 -16.53 -18.83 -13.08
C PRO A 114 -17.64 -17.90 -13.58
N SER A 115 -17.93 -17.95 -14.88
CA SER A 115 -19.01 -17.14 -15.47
C SER A 115 -20.32 -17.38 -14.72
N ALA A 116 -20.96 -16.32 -14.24
CA ALA A 116 -22.24 -16.42 -13.54
C ALA A 116 -23.24 -17.21 -14.39
N LYS A 117 -23.73 -18.34 -13.88
CA LYS A 117 -24.79 -19.12 -14.53
C LYS A 117 -26.01 -18.22 -14.67
N LYS A 118 -26.41 -17.89 -15.91
CA LYS A 118 -27.66 -17.16 -16.16
C LYS A 118 -28.81 -17.97 -15.57
N SER A 119 -29.40 -17.47 -14.49
CA SER A 119 -30.64 -18.03 -13.95
C SER A 119 -31.72 -17.91 -15.03
N ARG A 120 -32.12 -19.04 -15.61
CA ARG A 120 -33.31 -19.11 -16.47
C ARG A 120 -34.50 -18.81 -15.59
N ARG A 121 -35.03 -17.59 -15.66
CA ARG A 121 -36.32 -17.22 -15.10
C ARG A 121 -37.36 -18.18 -15.71
N LYS A 122 -37.90 -19.10 -14.90
CA LYS A 122 -39.09 -19.88 -15.28
C LYS A 122 -40.25 -18.90 -15.32
N THR A 123 -40.74 -18.62 -16.53
CA THR A 123 -42.07 -18.06 -16.79
C THR A 123 -43.13 -19.06 -16.40
#